data_AF-A0A1S7TYK9-F1
#
_entry.id   AF-A0A1S7TYK9-F1
#
_cell.length_a   1.000
_cell.length_b   1.000
_cell.length_c   1.000
_cell.angle_alpha   90.00
_cell.angle_beta   90.00
_cell.angle_gamma   90.00
#
_symmetry.space_group_name_H-M   'P 1'
#
loop_
_entity.id
_entity.type
_entity.pdbx_description
1 polymer ?
#
loop_
_entity_poly.entity_id
_entity_poly.type
_entity_poly.pdbx_seq_one_letter_code
_entity_poly.pdbx_strand_id
1 'polypeptide(L)'
;MKPSRTRRIILAAENKVAGILDLIPDGRKKRNAEAVNAVCTALVKRRTPIKPTALAVTEEGRNLNPHFPAYQTIYNTYSNILDAWREAYYDVVNIDADPPLSSEGVDEIDTSIMEVGTANIVDRLKVIIFELTQRNNVLKQIIGHMTPAEASGDSLASEHEEVVLLLGKWIRRLADSPAFQLDEFALKVSRKTPPGTRIIDVELLDKLLAFTEEFEAACRARRSIS
;
A
#
# COMPACT_ATOMS: atom_id res chain seq x y z
N MET A 1 -2.17 -6.46 -38.91
CA MET A 1 -1.30 -7.55 -38.39
C MET A 1 -1.67 -7.78 -36.93
N LYS A 2 -2.12 -8.97 -36.51
CA LYS A 2 -2.51 -9.23 -35.12
C LYS A 2 -1.25 -9.16 -34.23
N PRO A 3 -1.24 -8.39 -33.13
CA PRO A 3 -0.08 -8.33 -32.23
C PRO A 3 0.18 -9.72 -31.64
N SER A 4 1.47 -10.09 -31.49
CA SER A 4 1.85 -11.32 -30.80
C SER A 4 1.28 -11.36 -29.38
N ARG A 5 1.05 -12.56 -28.83
CA ARG A 5 0.48 -12.73 -27.48
C ARG A 5 1.32 -11.98 -26.43
N THR A 6 2.65 -12.02 -26.55
CA THR A 6 3.60 -11.23 -25.72
C THR A 6 3.32 -9.74 -25.81
N ARG A 7 3.11 -9.22 -27.03
CA ARG A 7 2.84 -7.80 -27.25
C ARG A 7 1.50 -7.37 -26.66
N ARG A 8 0.49 -8.25 -26.65
CA ARG A 8 -0.80 -8.01 -25.98
C ARG A 8 -0.66 -7.94 -24.47
N ILE A 9 0.10 -8.86 -23.87
CA ILE A 9 0.38 -8.90 -22.43
C ILE A 9 1.09 -7.61 -22.00
N ILE A 10 2.15 -7.24 -22.72
CA ILE A 10 2.90 -6.00 -22.45
C ILE A 10 1.99 -4.78 -22.56
N LEU A 11 1.17 -4.68 -23.62
CA LEU A 11 0.26 -3.55 -23.81
C LEU A 11 -0.80 -3.47 -22.69
N ALA A 12 -1.29 -4.61 -22.20
CA ALA A 12 -2.23 -4.64 -21.08
C ALA A 12 -1.61 -4.08 -19.79
N ALA A 13 -0.36 -4.44 -19.50
CA ALA A 13 0.38 -3.87 -18.37
C ALA A 13 0.68 -2.37 -18.56
N GLU A 14 1.07 -1.95 -19.76
CA GLU A 14 1.29 -0.53 -20.07
C GLU A 14 0.01 0.30 -19.82
N ASN A 15 -1.14 -0.18 -20.26
CA ASN A 15 -2.42 0.49 -20.03
C ASN A 15 -2.81 0.53 -18.53
N LYS A 16 -2.59 -0.57 -17.81
CA LYS A 16 -2.86 -0.65 -16.36
C LYS A 16 -1.99 0.33 -15.57
N VAL A 17 -0.71 0.43 -15.92
CA VAL A 17 0.21 1.36 -15.27
C VAL A 17 -0.02 2.81 -15.70
N ALA A 18 -0.43 3.07 -16.94
CA ALA A 18 -0.83 4.42 -17.36
C ALA A 18 -1.96 4.96 -16.48
N GLY A 19 -3.01 4.16 -16.23
CA GLY A 19 -4.08 4.53 -15.30
C GLY A 19 -3.60 4.77 -13.86
N ILE A 20 -2.57 4.05 -13.39
CA ILE A 20 -1.95 4.30 -12.08
C ILE A 20 -1.20 5.64 -12.08
N LEU A 21 -0.44 5.93 -13.14
CA LEU A 21 0.38 7.15 -13.24
C LEU A 21 -0.49 8.40 -13.37
N ASP A 22 -1.65 8.32 -14.03
CA ASP A 22 -2.59 9.43 -14.18
C ASP A 22 -3.19 9.88 -12.84
N LEU A 23 -3.27 8.98 -11.84
CA LEU A 23 -3.75 9.29 -10.49
C LEU A 23 -2.69 9.93 -9.60
N ILE A 24 -1.41 9.92 -10.01
CA ILE A 24 -0.33 10.50 -9.22
C ILE A 24 -0.19 11.98 -9.59
N PRO A 25 -0.28 12.91 -8.61
CA PRO A 25 -0.11 14.33 -8.87
C PRO A 25 1.30 14.62 -9.38
N ASP A 26 1.41 15.61 -10.28
CA ASP A 26 2.67 16.02 -10.87
C ASP A 26 3.70 16.43 -9.81
N GLY A 27 4.94 15.99 -9.99
CA GLY A 27 6.04 16.27 -9.08
C GLY A 27 7.05 15.14 -8.99
N ARG A 28 7.84 15.15 -7.90
CA ARG A 28 8.91 14.16 -7.69
C ARG A 28 8.37 12.72 -7.62
N LYS A 29 7.19 12.53 -7.01
CA LYS A 29 6.56 11.22 -6.87
C LYS A 29 6.18 10.64 -8.24
N LYS A 30 5.60 11.44 -9.13
CA LYS A 30 5.25 11.02 -10.50
C LYS A 30 6.49 10.67 -11.33
N ARG A 31 7.51 11.53 -11.31
CA ARG A 31 8.79 11.26 -12.01
C ARG A 31 9.45 9.97 -11.53
N ASN A 32 9.44 9.73 -10.21
CA ASN A 32 9.95 8.48 -9.65
C ASN A 32 9.10 7.28 -10.07
N ALA A 33 7.77 7.41 -10.09
CA ALA A 33 6.86 6.36 -10.54
C ALA A 33 7.07 6.00 -12.03
N GLU A 34 7.26 7.02 -12.89
CA GLU A 34 7.61 6.85 -14.31
C GLU A 34 8.96 6.16 -14.47
N ALA A 35 9.97 6.55 -13.68
CA ALA A 35 11.29 5.93 -13.71
C ALA A 35 11.24 4.46 -13.25
N VAL A 36 10.47 4.15 -12.20
CA VAL A 36 10.20 2.77 -11.75
C VAL A 36 9.48 1.98 -12.84
N ASN A 37 8.45 2.55 -13.46
CA ASN A 37 7.74 1.93 -14.57
C ASN A 37 8.67 1.61 -15.74
N ALA A 38 9.54 2.54 -16.13
CA ALA A 38 10.51 2.35 -17.20
C ALA A 38 11.47 1.18 -16.93
N VAL A 39 11.99 1.08 -15.70
CA VAL A 39 12.87 -0.03 -15.29
C VAL A 39 12.10 -1.36 -15.31
N CYS A 40 10.90 -1.42 -14.74
CA CYS A 40 10.06 -2.63 -14.79
C CYS A 40 9.77 -3.08 -16.23
N THR A 41 9.42 -2.13 -17.10
CA THR A 41 9.18 -2.37 -18.53
C THR A 41 10.42 -2.97 -19.19
N ALA A 42 11.60 -2.40 -18.91
CA ALA A 42 12.87 -2.87 -19.47
C ALA A 42 13.21 -4.29 -19.00
N LEU A 43 12.92 -4.65 -17.75
CA LEU A 43 13.17 -5.99 -17.20
C LEU A 43 12.29 -7.06 -17.86
N VAL A 44 11.01 -6.77 -18.10
CA VAL A 44 10.08 -7.73 -18.70
C VAL A 44 10.29 -7.87 -20.21
N LYS A 45 10.69 -6.79 -20.91
CA LYS A 45 10.97 -6.80 -22.36
C LYS A 45 12.30 -7.44 -22.74
N ARG A 46 13.14 -7.87 -21.78
CA ARG A 46 14.41 -8.56 -22.08
C ARG A 46 14.16 -9.87 -22.83
N ARG A 47 15.17 -10.33 -23.58
CA ARG A 47 15.16 -11.65 -24.24
C ARG A 47 14.89 -12.78 -23.24
N THR A 48 15.48 -12.67 -22.06
CA THR A 48 15.17 -13.47 -20.87
C THR A 48 14.53 -12.53 -19.86
N PRO A 49 13.19 -12.51 -19.75
CA PRO A 49 12.49 -11.64 -18.82
C PRO A 49 13.01 -11.82 -17.40
N ILE A 50 13.10 -10.71 -16.66
CA ILE A 50 13.46 -10.73 -15.24
C ILE A 50 12.25 -10.27 -14.44
N LYS A 51 11.94 -11.00 -13.36
CA LYS A 51 10.85 -10.64 -12.47
C LYS A 51 11.11 -9.26 -11.84
N PRO A 52 10.20 -8.28 -11.98
CA PRO A 52 10.35 -6.96 -11.36
C PRO A 52 10.13 -7.07 -9.84
N THR A 53 11.21 -7.30 -9.09
CA THR A 53 11.22 -7.21 -7.63
C THR A 53 11.71 -5.82 -7.21
N ALA A 54 11.34 -5.36 -6.02
CA ALA A 54 11.83 -4.06 -5.52
C ALA A 54 13.37 -3.99 -5.49
N LEU A 55 14.04 -5.11 -5.21
CA LEU A 55 15.51 -5.20 -5.23
C LEU A 55 16.05 -5.04 -6.65
N ALA A 56 15.58 -5.87 -7.59
CA ALA A 56 16.06 -5.82 -8.99
C ALA A 56 15.81 -4.44 -9.63
N VAL A 57 14.65 -3.84 -9.35
CA VAL A 57 14.31 -2.50 -9.85
C VAL A 57 15.18 -1.41 -9.21
N THR A 58 15.53 -1.55 -7.93
CA THR A 58 16.44 -0.59 -7.26
C THR A 58 17.85 -0.69 -7.83
N GLU A 59 18.38 -1.90 -8.00
CA GLU A 59 19.74 -2.14 -8.51
C GLU A 59 19.89 -1.61 -9.94
N GLU A 60 18.95 -1.98 -10.81
CA GLU A 60 18.95 -1.55 -12.22
C GLU A 60 18.66 -0.05 -12.35
N GLY A 61 17.75 0.49 -11.53
CA GLY A 61 17.45 1.91 -11.51
C GLY A 61 18.62 2.77 -11.00
N ARG A 62 19.37 2.30 -10.00
CA ARG A 62 20.57 3.00 -9.49
C ARG A 62 21.71 3.06 -10.49
N ASN A 63 21.85 2.04 -11.34
CA ASN A 63 22.83 2.06 -12.43
C ASN A 63 22.52 3.16 -13.46
N LEU A 64 21.25 3.52 -13.63
CA LEU A 64 20.82 4.59 -14.54
C LEU A 64 20.77 5.97 -13.88
N ASN A 65 20.38 6.02 -12.60
CA ASN A 65 20.26 7.24 -11.83
C ASN A 65 20.70 7.00 -10.37
N PRO A 66 21.78 7.63 -9.89
CA PRO A 66 22.23 7.48 -8.51
C PRO A 66 21.18 7.86 -7.45
N HIS A 67 20.23 8.74 -7.80
CA HIS A 67 19.16 9.21 -6.91
C HIS A 67 17.84 8.42 -7.07
N PHE A 68 17.90 7.25 -7.69
CA PHE A 68 16.74 6.38 -7.85
C PHE A 68 16.15 5.98 -6.50
N PRO A 69 14.81 5.78 -6.40
CA PRO A 69 14.17 5.38 -5.15
C PRO A 69 14.84 4.15 -4.50
N ALA A 70 14.96 4.18 -3.18
CA ALA A 70 15.51 3.06 -2.43
C ALA A 70 14.53 1.88 -2.40
N TYR A 71 15.07 0.68 -2.16
CA TYR A 71 14.31 -0.57 -2.03
C TYR A 71 13.01 -0.43 -1.23
N GLN A 72 13.11 0.11 -0.01
CA GLN A 72 11.96 0.26 0.89
C GLN A 72 10.88 1.19 0.31
N THR A 73 11.30 2.28 -0.36
CA THR A 73 10.38 3.20 -1.01
C THR A 73 9.69 2.55 -2.20
N ILE A 74 10.42 1.76 -3.00
CA ILE A 74 9.82 1.03 -4.12
C ILE A 74 8.80 0.01 -3.62
N TYR A 75 9.17 -0.77 -2.60
CA TYR A 75 8.31 -1.78 -2.01
C TYR A 75 7.03 -1.17 -1.42
N ASN A 76 7.13 -0.04 -0.69
CA ASN A 76 5.98 0.54 0.01
C ASN A 76 5.12 1.46 -0.89
N THR A 77 5.74 2.26 -1.75
CA THR A 77 5.05 3.36 -2.45
C THR A 77 4.67 3.03 -3.89
N TYR A 78 5.42 2.14 -4.56
CA TYR A 78 5.23 1.83 -5.98
C TYR A 78 4.91 0.33 -6.19
N SER A 79 4.36 -0.33 -5.16
CA SER A 79 3.97 -1.75 -5.19
C SER A 79 2.98 -2.07 -6.29
N ASN A 80 1.99 -1.22 -6.50
CA ASN A 80 0.98 -1.35 -7.56
C ASN A 80 1.58 -1.38 -8.97
N ILE A 81 2.62 -0.59 -9.24
CA ILE A 81 3.36 -0.61 -10.50
C ILE A 81 4.13 -1.93 -10.63
N LEU A 82 4.81 -2.36 -9.57
CA LEU A 82 5.51 -3.65 -9.53
C LEU A 82 4.54 -4.83 -9.75
N ASP A 83 3.34 -4.79 -9.18
CA ASP A 83 2.35 -5.86 -9.29
C ASP A 83 1.87 -6.03 -10.72
N ALA A 84 1.54 -4.93 -11.41
CA ALA A 84 1.13 -4.96 -12.81
C ALA A 84 2.21 -5.56 -13.73
N TRP A 85 3.48 -5.23 -13.49
CA TRP A 85 4.58 -5.80 -14.27
C TRP A 85 4.98 -7.22 -13.84
N ARG A 86 4.76 -7.60 -12.58
CA ARG A 86 4.95 -8.99 -12.13
C ARG A 86 3.91 -9.92 -12.77
N GLU A 87 2.66 -9.48 -12.86
CA GLU A 87 1.59 -10.18 -13.59
C GLU A 87 2.00 -10.41 -15.05
N ALA A 88 2.40 -9.34 -15.76
CA ALA A 88 2.90 -9.45 -17.13
C ALA A 88 4.13 -10.33 -17.28
N TYR A 89 5.07 -10.30 -16.32
CA TYR A 89 6.22 -11.21 -16.32
C TYR A 89 5.78 -12.68 -16.30
N TYR A 90 4.85 -13.04 -15.42
CA TYR A 90 4.35 -14.41 -15.33
C TYR A 90 3.64 -14.82 -16.62
N ASP A 91 2.81 -13.96 -17.18
CA ASP A 91 2.11 -14.21 -18.45
C ASP A 91 3.07 -14.36 -19.64
N VAL A 92 4.16 -13.59 -19.68
CA VAL A 92 5.19 -13.68 -20.73
C VAL A 92 6.01 -14.97 -20.59
N VAL A 93 6.40 -15.34 -19.38
CA VAL A 93 7.18 -16.57 -19.14
C VAL A 93 6.34 -17.83 -19.35
N ASN A 94 5.04 -17.74 -19.05
CA ASN A 94 4.07 -18.83 -19.21
C ASN A 94 3.27 -18.73 -20.52
N ILE A 95 3.81 -18.07 -21.55
CA ILE A 95 3.06 -17.74 -22.77
C ILE A 95 2.57 -18.96 -23.56
N ASP A 96 3.30 -20.07 -23.42
CA ASP A 96 3.00 -21.39 -24.01
C ASP A 96 2.34 -22.34 -23.01
N ALA A 97 2.20 -21.94 -21.74
CA ALA A 97 1.44 -22.70 -20.77
C ALA A 97 -0.06 -22.51 -21.04
N ASP A 98 -0.81 -23.59 -20.92
CA ASP A 98 -2.25 -23.48 -20.83
C ASP A 98 -2.61 -22.61 -19.62
N PRO A 99 -3.59 -21.71 -19.76
CA PRO A 99 -4.00 -20.86 -18.65
C PRO A 99 -4.35 -21.76 -17.45
N PRO A 100 -3.87 -21.45 -16.25
CA PRO A 100 -4.19 -22.25 -15.07
C PRO A 100 -5.72 -22.27 -14.90
N LEU A 101 -6.27 -23.46 -14.65
CA LEU A 101 -7.68 -23.59 -14.30
C LEU A 101 -7.97 -22.73 -13.06
N SER A 102 -9.07 -21.97 -13.11
CA SER A 102 -9.59 -21.29 -11.93
C SER A 102 -10.00 -22.32 -10.88
N SER A 103 -10.12 -21.91 -9.61
CA SER A 103 -10.64 -22.79 -8.56
C SER A 103 -12.00 -23.39 -8.95
N GLU A 104 -12.88 -22.56 -9.50
CA GLU A 104 -14.20 -22.98 -10.02
C GLU A 104 -14.06 -23.98 -11.18
N GLY A 105 -13.11 -23.74 -12.10
CA GLY A 105 -12.84 -24.64 -13.22
C GLY A 105 -12.20 -25.98 -12.81
N VAL A 106 -11.58 -26.06 -11.64
CA VAL A 106 -11.09 -27.34 -11.06
C VAL A 106 -12.25 -28.15 -10.50
N ASP A 107 -13.21 -27.50 -9.85
CA ASP A 107 -14.39 -28.18 -9.28
C ASP A 107 -15.27 -28.76 -10.39
N GLU A 108 -15.39 -28.08 -11.52
CA GLU A 108 -16.16 -28.48 -12.71
C GLU A 108 -15.59 -29.69 -13.48
N ILE A 109 -14.39 -30.18 -13.17
CA ILE A 109 -13.82 -31.36 -13.86
C ILE A 109 -14.67 -32.59 -13.57
N ASP A 110 -15.40 -33.09 -14.57
CA ASP A 110 -16.17 -34.33 -14.45
C ASP A 110 -15.24 -35.55 -14.49
N THR A 111 -15.05 -36.19 -13.33
CA THR A 111 -14.23 -37.41 -13.20
C THR A 111 -15.03 -38.68 -13.51
N SER A 112 -16.35 -38.61 -13.67
CA SER A 112 -17.21 -39.78 -13.94
C SER A 112 -16.99 -40.36 -15.35
N ILE A 113 -16.50 -39.55 -16.27
CA ILE A 113 -16.18 -39.92 -17.66
C ILE A 113 -14.73 -40.38 -17.83
N MET A 114 -13.92 -40.36 -16.77
CA MET A 114 -12.50 -40.73 -16.81
C MET A 114 -12.28 -42.20 -16.47
N GLU A 115 -11.16 -42.75 -16.95
CA GLU A 115 -10.69 -44.06 -16.49
C GLU A 115 -10.47 -44.03 -14.97
N VAL A 116 -10.87 -45.08 -14.25
CA VAL A 116 -10.87 -45.16 -12.77
C VAL A 116 -9.54 -44.74 -12.14
N GLY A 117 -8.40 -45.12 -12.73
CA GLY A 117 -7.08 -44.73 -12.24
C GLY A 117 -6.84 -43.22 -12.34
N THR A 118 -7.23 -42.62 -13.46
CA THR A 118 -7.11 -41.18 -13.74
C THR A 118 -8.10 -40.38 -12.89
N ALA A 119 -9.35 -40.85 -12.77
CA ALA A 119 -10.38 -40.25 -11.92
C ALA A 119 -9.89 -40.13 -10.47
N ASN A 120 -9.35 -41.21 -9.91
CA ASN A 120 -8.82 -41.22 -8.54
C ASN A 120 -7.66 -40.22 -8.34
N ILE A 121 -6.79 -40.07 -9.35
CA ILE A 121 -5.70 -39.09 -9.30
C ILE A 121 -6.26 -37.66 -9.31
N VAL A 122 -7.19 -37.38 -10.21
CA VAL A 122 -7.81 -36.05 -10.35
C VAL A 122 -8.58 -35.69 -9.07
N ASP A 123 -9.40 -36.58 -8.52
CA ASP A 123 -10.11 -36.35 -7.27
C ASP A 123 -9.16 -36.05 -6.11
N ARG A 124 -8.03 -36.78 -6.04
CA ARG A 124 -7.01 -36.51 -5.01
C ARG A 124 -6.33 -35.17 -5.20
N LEU A 125 -6.10 -34.74 -6.44
CA LEU A 125 -5.57 -33.42 -6.75
C LEU A 125 -6.56 -32.31 -6.38
N LYS A 126 -7.87 -32.50 -6.61
CA LYS A 126 -8.92 -31.57 -6.15
C LYS A 126 -8.86 -31.36 -4.63
N VAL A 127 -8.74 -32.45 -3.86
CA VAL A 127 -8.61 -32.40 -2.39
C VAL A 127 -7.35 -31.63 -1.98
N ILE A 128 -6.20 -31.89 -2.63
CA ILE A 128 -4.95 -31.18 -2.33
C ILE A 128 -5.08 -29.67 -2.62
N ILE A 129 -5.69 -29.31 -3.74
CA ILE A 129 -5.92 -27.91 -4.13
C ILE A 129 -6.82 -27.21 -3.11
N PHE A 130 -7.90 -27.87 -2.68
CA PHE A 130 -8.80 -27.36 -1.64
C PHE A 130 -8.05 -27.12 -0.32
N GLU A 131 -7.29 -28.12 0.16
CA GLU A 131 -6.51 -27.98 1.39
C GLU A 131 -5.45 -26.88 1.30
N LEU A 132 -4.73 -26.78 0.18
CA LEU A 132 -3.74 -25.74 -0.04
C LEU A 132 -4.38 -24.36 -0.03
N THR A 133 -5.56 -24.21 -0.64
CA THR A 133 -6.31 -22.96 -0.64
C THR A 133 -6.69 -22.55 0.78
N GLN A 134 -7.21 -23.48 1.58
CA GLN A 134 -7.52 -23.24 2.99
C GLN A 134 -6.27 -22.85 3.79
N ARG A 135 -5.18 -23.60 3.66
CA ARG A 135 -3.91 -23.29 4.35
C ARG A 135 -3.35 -21.93 3.93
N ASN A 136 -3.47 -21.57 2.65
CA ASN A 136 -3.03 -20.26 2.17
C ASN A 136 -3.90 -19.13 2.72
N ASN A 137 -5.22 -19.32 2.82
CA ASN A 137 -6.12 -18.38 3.47
C ASN A 137 -5.80 -18.20 4.95
N VAL A 138 -5.54 -19.30 5.67
CA VAL A 138 -5.07 -19.26 7.07
C VAL A 138 -3.72 -18.54 7.17
N LEU A 139 -2.77 -18.81 6.27
CA LEU A 139 -1.50 -18.09 6.22
C LEU A 139 -1.67 -16.60 5.93
N LYS A 140 -2.59 -16.22 5.03
CA LYS A 140 -2.93 -14.81 4.80
C LYS A 140 -3.51 -14.16 6.05
N GLN A 141 -4.34 -14.88 6.82
CA GLN A 141 -4.83 -14.40 8.11
C GLN A 141 -3.68 -14.25 9.12
N ILE A 142 -2.84 -15.26 9.29
CA ILE A 142 -1.68 -15.22 10.19
C ILE A 142 -0.72 -14.09 9.79
N ILE A 143 -0.43 -13.92 8.50
CA ILE A 143 0.37 -12.82 7.99
C ILE A 143 -0.35 -11.51 8.26
N GLY A 144 -1.67 -11.40 8.05
CA GLY A 144 -2.46 -10.24 8.44
C GLY A 144 -2.32 -9.90 9.93
N HIS A 145 -2.22 -10.91 10.80
CA HIS A 145 -2.01 -10.75 12.23
C HIS A 145 -0.55 -10.50 12.64
N MET A 146 0.44 -11.00 11.88
CA MET A 146 1.87 -10.91 12.19
C MET A 146 2.61 -9.79 11.44
N THR A 147 2.03 -9.25 10.36
CA THR A 147 2.58 -8.10 9.66
C THR A 147 2.10 -6.85 10.39
N PRO A 148 2.99 -5.99 10.91
CA PRO A 148 2.60 -4.73 11.51
C PRO A 148 2.18 -3.75 10.40
N ALA A 149 0.97 -3.93 9.85
CA ALA A 149 0.25 -2.84 9.20
C ALA A 149 -0.44 -1.96 10.27
N GLU A 150 -0.63 -2.48 11.47
CA GLU A 150 -1.02 -1.75 12.66
C GLU A 150 -0.21 -2.31 13.82
N ALA A 151 0.93 -1.68 14.10
CA ALA A 151 1.56 -1.90 15.38
C ALA A 151 0.53 -1.47 16.46
N SER A 152 0.00 -2.48 17.16
CA SER A 152 -0.56 -2.42 18.52
C SER A 152 -1.92 -1.73 18.76
N GLY A 153 -3.01 -2.49 18.63
CA GLY A 153 -4.22 -2.34 19.44
C GLY A 153 -4.37 -3.62 20.27
N ASP A 154 -4.18 -3.62 21.58
CA ASP A 154 -5.08 -2.95 22.53
C ASP A 154 -4.39 -2.09 23.60
N SER A 155 -3.06 -2.17 23.77
CA SER A 155 -2.37 -1.42 24.83
C SER A 155 -1.83 -0.07 24.35
N LEU A 156 -1.14 -0.01 23.20
CA LEU A 156 -0.58 1.25 22.68
C LEU A 156 -1.63 2.14 22.03
N ALA A 157 -2.66 1.60 21.37
CA ALA A 157 -3.78 2.40 20.86
C ALA A 157 -4.49 3.16 21.99
N SER A 158 -4.70 2.55 23.16
CA SER A 158 -5.28 3.21 24.34
C SER A 158 -4.35 4.30 24.89
N GLU A 159 -3.04 4.03 25.01
CA GLU A 159 -2.06 5.00 25.49
C GLU A 159 -1.91 6.20 24.54
N HIS A 160 -1.87 5.97 23.22
CA HIS A 160 -1.80 7.03 22.21
C HIS A 160 -3.11 7.84 22.14
N GLU A 161 -4.26 7.20 22.31
CA GLU A 161 -5.54 7.89 22.43
C GLU A 161 -5.57 8.82 23.65
N GLU A 162 -5.13 8.33 24.81
CA GLU A 162 -5.06 9.14 26.03
C GLU A 162 -4.13 10.34 25.85
N VAL A 163 -2.96 10.14 25.25
CA VAL A 163 -1.99 11.23 25.01
C VAL A 163 -2.57 12.30 24.09
N VAL A 164 -3.25 11.94 23.00
CA VAL A 164 -3.85 12.92 22.08
C VAL A 164 -5.02 13.66 22.73
N LEU A 165 -5.82 12.98 23.56
CA LEU A 165 -6.89 13.62 24.33
C LEU A 165 -6.34 14.58 25.41
N LEU A 166 -5.25 14.21 26.09
CA LEU A 166 -4.56 15.09 27.05
C LEU A 166 -3.95 16.29 26.35
N LEU A 167 -3.37 16.11 25.15
CA LEU A 167 -2.86 17.19 24.33
C LEU A 167 -4.00 18.16 23.95
N GLY A 168 -5.13 17.67 23.45
CA GLY A 168 -6.29 18.51 23.12
C GLY A 168 -6.79 19.32 24.32
N LYS A 169 -6.89 18.70 25.51
CA LYS A 169 -7.24 19.41 26.75
C LYS A 169 -6.22 20.47 27.13
N TRP A 170 -4.93 20.18 26.96
CA TRP A 170 -3.86 21.13 27.27
C TRP A 170 -3.89 22.33 26.31
N ILE A 171 -4.06 22.11 25.00
CA ILE A 171 -4.14 23.17 24.00
C ILE A 171 -5.35 24.09 24.24
N ARG A 172 -6.54 23.53 24.54
CA ARG A 172 -7.72 24.35 24.89
C ARG A 172 -7.46 25.18 26.15
N ARG A 173 -6.91 24.58 27.22
CA ARG A 173 -6.54 25.31 28.45
C ARG A 173 -5.53 26.42 28.20
N LEU A 174 -4.61 26.21 27.27
CA LEU A 174 -3.61 27.20 26.88
C LEU A 174 -4.26 28.37 26.12
N ALA A 175 -5.19 28.08 25.20
CA ALA A 175 -5.94 29.08 24.46
C ALA A 175 -6.92 29.89 25.35
N ASP A 176 -7.60 29.21 26.27
CA ASP A 176 -8.60 29.82 27.17
C ASP A 176 -7.98 30.51 28.40
N SER A 177 -6.67 30.37 28.61
CA SER A 177 -6.01 30.90 29.79
C SER A 177 -5.79 32.41 29.68
N PRO A 178 -6.18 33.19 30.70
CA PRO A 178 -6.02 34.66 30.70
C PRO A 178 -4.56 35.11 30.78
N ALA A 179 -3.63 34.19 31.04
CA ALA A 179 -2.19 34.46 31.06
C ALA A 179 -1.59 34.61 29.65
N PHE A 180 -2.27 34.10 28.64
CA PHE A 180 -1.87 34.17 27.23
C PHE A 180 -2.75 35.15 26.47
N GLN A 181 -2.17 35.79 25.47
CA GLN A 181 -2.88 36.64 24.52
C GLN A 181 -2.79 35.99 23.15
N LEU A 182 -3.96 35.70 22.59
CA LEU A 182 -4.10 35.29 21.20
C LEU A 182 -4.29 36.57 20.36
N ASP A 183 -3.34 36.87 19.49
CA ASP A 183 -3.51 37.89 18.46
C ASP A 183 -3.78 37.23 17.10
N GLU A 184 -3.94 38.03 16.04
CA GLU A 184 -4.23 37.53 14.68
C GLU A 184 -3.11 36.65 14.08
N PHE A 185 -1.94 36.55 14.73
CA PHE A 185 -0.76 35.88 14.18
C PHE A 185 -0.15 34.80 15.08
N ALA A 186 -0.27 34.91 16.41
CA ALA A 186 0.31 33.95 17.34
C ALA A 186 -0.33 34.01 18.74
N LEU A 187 -0.19 32.90 19.47
CA LEU A 187 -0.34 32.90 20.92
C LEU A 187 0.95 33.37 21.59
N LYS A 188 0.82 34.34 22.50
CA LYS A 188 1.94 34.97 23.22
C LYS A 188 1.69 34.99 24.72
N VAL A 189 2.76 34.98 25.52
CA VAL A 189 2.68 35.31 26.96
C VAL A 189 2.37 36.81 27.07
N SER A 190 1.59 37.24 28.07
CA SER A 190 1.09 38.60 28.32
C SER A 190 1.98 39.83 27.95
N ARG A 191 1.42 41.05 28.11
CA ARG A 191 1.96 42.38 27.73
C ARG A 191 3.44 42.72 28.01
N LYS A 192 4.19 41.91 28.76
CA LYS A 192 5.63 42.10 29.03
C LYS A 192 6.56 41.30 28.11
N THR A 193 6.03 40.49 27.22
CA THR A 193 6.84 39.63 26.35
C THR A 193 7.45 40.44 25.20
N PRO A 194 8.76 40.29 24.90
CA PRO A 194 9.39 41.00 23.80
C PRO A 194 8.67 40.78 22.46
N PRO A 195 8.63 41.81 21.58
CA PRO A 195 8.12 41.66 20.22
C PRO A 195 8.85 40.54 19.47
N GLY A 196 8.10 39.60 18.89
CA GLY A 196 8.64 38.46 18.12
C GLY A 196 8.66 37.13 18.87
N THR A 197 8.47 37.13 20.19
CA THR A 197 8.36 35.88 20.97
C THR A 197 6.99 35.25 20.73
N ARG A 198 6.95 34.15 19.98
CA ARG A 198 5.74 33.36 19.68
C ARG A 198 5.83 32.02 20.39
N ILE A 199 4.75 31.61 21.07
CA ILE A 199 4.65 30.26 21.63
C ILE A 199 4.20 29.29 20.53
N ILE A 200 3.16 29.69 19.80
CA ILE A 200 2.62 28.95 18.67
C ILE A 200 1.97 29.92 17.68
N ASP A 201 2.06 29.61 16.39
CA ASP A 201 1.34 30.33 15.32
C ASP A 201 -0.17 30.03 15.42
N VAL A 202 -1.03 31.00 15.09
CA VAL A 202 -2.49 30.82 15.03
C VAL A 202 -2.86 29.72 14.05
N GLU A 203 -2.22 29.66 12.87
CA GLU A 203 -2.53 28.63 11.88
C GLU A 203 -2.22 27.22 12.41
N LEU A 204 -1.12 27.09 13.16
CA LEU A 204 -0.74 25.83 13.78
C LEU A 204 -1.65 25.49 14.96
N LEU A 205 -2.04 26.49 15.78
CA LEU A 205 -2.96 26.32 16.89
C LEU A 205 -4.32 25.82 16.41
N ASP A 206 -4.89 26.45 15.37
CA ASP A 206 -6.17 26.07 14.79
C ASP A 206 -6.14 24.65 14.21
N LYS A 207 -5.07 24.30 13.49
CA LYS A 207 -4.88 22.94 12.96
C LYS A 207 -4.77 21.90 14.07
N LEU A 208 -4.08 22.20 15.16
CA LEU A 208 -3.96 21.27 16.28
C LEU A 208 -5.29 21.13 17.03
N LEU A 209 -6.05 22.22 17.21
CA LEU A 209 -7.39 22.18 17.80
C LEU A 209 -8.31 21.30 16.96
N ALA A 210 -8.42 21.57 15.65
CA ALA A 210 -9.24 20.79 14.72
C ALA A 210 -8.83 19.31 14.72
N PHE A 211 -7.53 19.01 14.66
CA PHE A 211 -7.02 17.65 14.73
C PHE A 211 -7.45 16.92 16.02
N THR A 212 -7.31 17.57 17.17
CA THR A 212 -7.69 16.95 18.46
C THR A 212 -9.20 16.77 18.60
N GLU A 213 -10.01 17.64 18.01
CA GLU A 213 -11.47 17.55 18.00
C GLU A 213 -11.98 16.41 17.09
N GLU A 214 -11.45 16.33 15.87
CA GLU A 214 -11.75 15.23 14.94
C GLU A 214 -11.35 13.89 15.53
N PHE A 215 -10.19 13.83 16.18
CA PHE A 215 -9.72 12.63 16.87
C PHE A 215 -10.62 12.24 18.04
N GLU A 216 -11.02 13.20 18.88
CA GLU A 216 -11.96 12.98 19.99
C GLU A 216 -13.32 12.47 19.47
N ALA A 217 -13.83 13.02 18.38
CA ALA A 217 -15.06 12.56 17.73
C ALA A 217 -14.94 11.12 17.20
N ALA A 218 -13.82 10.79 16.55
CA ALA A 218 -13.54 9.45 16.05
C ALA A 218 -13.43 8.41 17.19
N CYS A 219 -12.82 8.76 18.32
CA CYS A 219 -12.77 7.91 19.51
C CYS A 219 -14.17 7.68 20.10
N ARG A 220 -15.02 8.71 20.19
CA ARG A 220 -16.41 8.57 20.67
C ARG A 220 -17.23 7.67 19.74
N ALA A 221 -17.09 7.84 18.42
CA ALA A 221 -17.78 7.00 17.43
C ALA A 221 -17.39 5.52 17.55
N ARG A 222 -16.08 5.23 17.69
CA ARG A 222 -15.59 3.85 17.91
C ARG A 222 -16.14 3.22 19.19
N ARG A 223 -16.22 3.98 20.29
CA ARG A 223 -16.80 3.51 21.56
C ARG A 223 -18.31 3.31 21.54
N SER A 224 -19.03 3.94 20.61
CA SER A 224 -20.49 3.76 20.47
C SER A 224 -20.90 2.55 19.63
N ILE A 225 -19.95 1.96 18.89
CA ILE A 225 -20.15 0.80 18.00
C ILE A 225 -19.71 -0.51 18.69
N SER A 226 -18.83 -0.41 19.69
CA SER A 226 -18.46 -1.51 20.60
C SER A 226 -19.46 -1.64 21.76
#